data_AF-A0A836SVU9-F1
#
_entry.id   AF-A0A836SVU9-F1
#
_cell.length_a   1.000
_cell.length_b   1.000
_cell.length_c   1.000
_cell.angle_alpha   90.00
_cell.angle_beta   90.00
_cell.angle_gamma   90.00
#
_symmetry.space_group_name_H-M   'P 1'
#
loop_
_entity.id
_entity.type
_entity.pdbx_description
1 polymer ?
#
loop_
_entity_poly.entity_id
_entity_poly.type
_entity_poly.pdbx_seq_one_letter_code
_entity_poly.pdbx_strand_id
1 'polypeptide(L)'
;MNTNQDEGLRSAYEIALQKMGLKETPQLSAQQRERLAEIERESQAKEAQLRIGYQARIEAAREGGDSETVDHLEEELRIELRKLQEKKERRKDEVRKQRSGG
;
A
#
# COMPACT_ATOMS: atom_id res chain seq x y z
N MET A 1 -15.89 24.12 3.02
CA MET A 1 -14.72 23.37 3.54
C MET A 1 -15.08 21.90 3.52
N ASN A 2 -14.52 21.10 2.62
CA ASN A 2 -14.69 19.64 2.64
C ASN A 2 -13.41 19.02 2.05
N THR A 3 -12.45 18.65 2.90
CA THR A 3 -11.14 18.11 2.50
C THR A 3 -10.90 16.68 2.99
N ASN A 4 -11.96 15.96 3.38
CA ASN A 4 -11.84 14.63 4.00
C ASN A 4 -11.93 13.44 3.04
N GLN A 5 -11.95 13.65 1.71
CA GLN A 5 -11.97 12.54 0.74
C GLN A 5 -10.63 12.25 0.05
N ASP A 6 -9.62 13.12 0.22
CA ASP A 6 -8.27 12.89 -0.33
C ASP A 6 -7.32 12.18 0.64
N GLU A 7 -7.64 12.10 1.93
CA GLU A 7 -6.71 11.56 2.94
C GLU A 7 -6.37 10.08 2.75
N GLY A 8 -7.27 9.29 2.16
CA GLY A 8 -7.00 7.88 1.83
C GLY A 8 -6.10 7.67 0.62
N LEU A 9 -5.91 8.69 -0.23
CA LEU A 9 -5.07 8.62 -1.44
C LEU A 9 -3.69 9.24 -1.23
N ARG A 10 -3.52 10.09 -0.21
CA ARG A 10 -2.25 10.75 0.12
C ARG A 10 -1.20 9.72 0.50
N SER A 11 -0.03 9.77 -0.13
CA SER A 11 1.11 8.90 0.22
C SER A 11 1.81 9.40 1.48
N ALA A 12 2.60 8.51 2.09
CA ALA A 12 3.57 8.85 3.11
C ALA A 12 4.46 10.06 2.73
N TYR A 13 4.76 10.24 1.44
CA TYR A 13 5.51 11.39 0.94
C TYR A 13 4.76 12.73 1.12
N GLU A 14 3.48 12.79 0.76
CA GLU A 14 2.66 14.01 0.91
C GLU A 14 2.40 14.33 2.38
N ILE A 15 2.23 13.30 3.21
CA ILE A 15 2.13 13.44 4.67
C ILE A 15 3.46 14.00 5.22
N ALA A 16 4.61 13.54 4.73
CA ALA A 16 5.92 14.04 5.13
C ALA A 16 6.13 15.51 4.73
N LEU A 17 5.70 15.91 3.52
CA LEU A 17 5.75 17.30 3.07
C LEU A 17 4.84 18.22 3.90
N GLN A 18 3.62 17.77 4.24
CA GLN A 18 2.73 18.50 5.14
C GLN A 18 3.34 18.65 6.54
N LYS A 19 3.97 17.60 7.08
CA LYS A 19 4.70 17.65 8.35
C LYS A 19 5.89 18.62 8.30
N MET A 20 6.50 18.82 7.14
CA MET A 20 7.57 19.80 6.91
C MET A 20 7.07 21.24 6.66
N GLY A 21 5.76 21.48 6.70
CA GLY A 21 5.19 22.83 6.57
C GLY A 21 5.15 23.38 5.15
N LEU A 22 5.41 22.54 4.13
CA LEU A 22 5.30 22.92 2.73
C LEU A 22 3.82 22.95 2.33
N LYS A 23 3.28 24.15 2.11
CA LYS A 23 1.86 24.38 1.77
C LYS A 23 1.48 24.02 0.33
N GLU A 24 2.45 23.93 -0.57
CA GLU A 24 2.21 23.65 -1.98
C GLU A 24 2.68 22.22 -2.30
N THR A 25 1.76 21.28 -2.19
CA THR A 25 1.94 19.97 -2.85
C THR A 25 1.64 20.17 -4.35
N PRO A 26 2.49 19.68 -5.27
CA PRO A 26 2.21 19.78 -6.69
C PRO A 26 0.82 19.22 -7.00
N GLN A 27 -0.04 20.00 -7.65
CA GLN A 27 -1.37 19.52 -8.02
C GLN A 27 -1.24 18.39 -9.03
N LEU A 28 -1.67 17.19 -8.63
CA LEU A 28 -1.72 16.03 -9.51
C LEU A 28 -2.72 16.27 -10.65
N SER A 29 -2.39 15.81 -11.86
CA SER A 29 -3.34 15.79 -12.97
C SER A 29 -4.46 14.77 -12.72
N ALA A 30 -5.57 14.89 -13.44
CA ALA A 30 -6.64 13.91 -13.38
C ALA A 30 -6.15 12.49 -13.73
N GLN A 31 -5.27 12.39 -14.73
CA GLN A 31 -4.66 11.13 -15.15
C GLN A 31 -3.74 10.55 -14.05
N GLN A 32 -2.97 11.38 -13.36
CA GLN A 32 -2.13 10.93 -12.24
C GLN A 32 -3.00 10.43 -11.08
N ARG A 33 -4.07 11.14 -10.73
CA ARG A 33 -5.01 10.70 -9.69
C ARG A 33 -5.67 9.36 -10.02
N GLU A 34 -6.12 9.20 -11.27
CA GLU A 34 -6.72 7.95 -11.73
C GLU A 34 -5.74 6.78 -11.64
N ARG A 35 -4.49 7.00 -12.10
CA ARG A 35 -3.44 5.98 -12.03
C ARG A 35 -3.07 5.61 -10.59
N LEU A 36 -3.04 6.58 -9.68
CA LEU A 36 -2.82 6.31 -8.25
C LEU A 36 -3.96 5.50 -7.64
N ALA A 37 -5.21 5.80 -8.00
CA ALA A 37 -6.36 5.04 -7.53
C ALA A 37 -6.38 3.60 -8.07
N GLU A 38 -5.96 3.40 -9.33
CA GLU A 38 -5.79 2.08 -9.93
C GLU A 38 -4.72 1.26 -9.18
N ILE A 39 -3.55 1.86 -8.91
CA ILE A 39 -2.49 1.22 -8.12
C ILE A 39 -3.00 0.80 -6.74
N GLU A 40 -3.79 1.63 -6.08
CA GLU A 40 -4.36 1.32 -4.77
C GLU A 40 -5.31 0.11 -4.83
N ARG A 41 -6.22 0.09 -5.82
CA ARG A 41 -7.16 -1.03 -6.02
C ARG A 41 -6.44 -2.35 -6.31
N GLU A 42 -5.44 -2.32 -7.20
CA GLU A 42 -4.63 -3.50 -7.51
C GLU A 42 -3.87 -4.02 -6.28
N SER A 43 -3.26 -3.11 -5.51
CA SER A 43 -2.55 -3.48 -4.29
C SER A 43 -3.48 -4.05 -3.22
N GLN A 44 -4.68 -3.48 -3.04
CA GLN A 44 -5.68 -4.00 -2.10
C GLN A 44 -6.17 -5.39 -2.51
N ALA A 45 -6.42 -5.62 -3.80
CA ALA A 45 -6.79 -6.93 -4.30
C ALA A 45 -5.67 -7.96 -4.05
N LYS A 46 -4.41 -7.56 -4.27
CA LYS A 46 -3.26 -8.44 -4.04
C LYS A 46 -3.04 -8.76 -2.56
N GLU A 47 -3.23 -7.77 -1.69
CA GLU A 47 -3.18 -7.94 -0.24
C GLU A 47 -4.26 -8.92 0.24
N ALA A 48 -5.51 -8.76 -0.23
CA ALA A 48 -6.58 -9.69 0.09
C ALA A 48 -6.27 -11.12 -0.37
N GLN A 49 -5.73 -11.28 -1.59
CA GLN A 49 -5.32 -12.57 -2.12
C GLN A 49 -4.26 -13.23 -1.23
N LEU A 50 -3.22 -12.48 -0.83
CA LEU A 50 -2.16 -12.99 0.06
C LEU A 50 -2.74 -13.43 1.40
N ARG A 51 -3.54 -12.58 2.05
CA ARG A 51 -4.15 -12.89 3.34
C ARG A 51 -5.01 -14.15 3.28
N ILE A 52 -5.88 -14.28 2.28
CA ILE A 52 -6.73 -15.46 2.10
C ILE A 52 -5.87 -16.72 1.91
N GLY A 53 -4.83 -16.65 1.07
CA GLY A 53 -3.95 -17.79 0.81
C GLY A 53 -3.15 -18.25 2.04
N TYR A 54 -2.68 -17.31 2.86
CA TYR A 54 -1.95 -17.62 4.09
C TYR A 54 -2.87 -18.05 5.22
N GLN A 55 -4.05 -17.45 5.36
CA GLN A 55 -5.01 -17.75 6.43
C GLN A 55 -5.37 -19.24 6.44
N ALA A 56 -5.70 -19.83 5.29
CA ALA A 56 -6.03 -21.25 5.19
C ALA A 56 -4.88 -22.16 5.64
N ARG A 57 -3.63 -21.79 5.35
CA ARG A 57 -2.42 -22.55 5.76
C ARG A 57 -2.16 -22.40 7.26
N ILE A 58 -2.32 -21.20 7.79
CA ILE A 58 -2.14 -20.89 9.21
C ILE A 58 -3.19 -21.65 10.04
N GLU A 59 -4.46 -21.64 9.61
CA GLU A 59 -5.54 -22.37 10.27
C GLU A 59 -5.26 -23.88 10.31
N ALA A 60 -4.85 -24.46 9.18
CA ALA A 60 -4.47 -25.87 9.13
C ALA A 60 -3.30 -26.21 10.07
N ALA A 61 -2.27 -25.36 10.14
CA ALA A 61 -1.14 -25.56 11.05
C ALA A 61 -1.55 -25.42 12.52
N ARG A 62 -2.44 -24.47 12.84
CA ARG A 62 -3.00 -24.29 14.19
C ARG A 62 -3.83 -25.49 14.62
N GLU A 63 -4.68 -26.03 13.75
CA GLU A 63 -5.46 -27.24 14.02
C GLU A 63 -4.57 -28.47 14.25
N GLY A 64 -3.44 -28.54 13.54
CA GLY A 64 -2.41 -29.56 13.74
C GLY A 64 -1.55 -29.38 14.99
N GLY A 65 -1.69 -28.26 15.71
CA GLY A 65 -0.85 -27.95 16.88
C GLY A 65 0.60 -27.56 16.54
N ASP A 66 0.90 -27.25 15.28
CA ASP A 66 2.23 -26.92 14.80
C ASP A 66 2.50 -25.41 14.92
N SER A 67 2.84 -24.98 16.14
CA SER A 67 3.13 -23.58 16.46
C SER A 67 4.30 -23.01 15.65
N GLU A 68 5.31 -23.82 15.34
CA GLU A 68 6.50 -23.37 14.61
C GLU A 68 6.13 -23.02 13.17
N THR A 69 5.34 -23.88 12.52
CA THR A 69 4.82 -23.61 11.17
C THR A 69 3.90 -22.39 11.17
N VAL A 70 3.07 -22.18 12.21
CA VAL A 70 2.24 -20.98 12.34
C VAL A 70 3.09 -19.71 12.37
N ASP A 71 4.11 -19.66 13.24
CA ASP A 71 4.98 -18.50 13.37
C ASP A 71 5.74 -18.21 12.06
N HIS A 72 6.21 -19.25 11.38
CA HIS A 72 6.85 -19.12 10.07
C HIS A 72 5.90 -18.56 9.00
N LEU A 73 4.67 -19.07 8.91
CA LEU A 73 3.67 -18.60 7.95
C LEU A 73 3.24 -17.16 8.21
N GLU A 74 3.10 -16.77 9.48
CA GLU A 74 2.79 -15.39 9.85
C GLU A 74 3.94 -14.44 9.50
N GLU A 75 5.19 -14.84 9.74
CA GLU A 75 6.35 -14.04 9.36
C GLU A 75 6.48 -13.90 7.85
N GLU A 76 6.29 -14.98 7.08
CA GLU A 76 6.25 -14.92 5.62
C GLU A 76 5.18 -13.95 5.13
N LEU A 77 3.96 -14.02 5.69
CA LEU A 77 2.88 -13.10 5.33
C LEU A 77 3.26 -11.65 5.63
N ARG A 78 3.89 -11.36 6.79
CA ARG A 78 4.37 -10.01 7.13
C ARG A 78 5.38 -9.50 6.11
N ILE A 79 6.34 -10.34 5.71
CA ILE A 79 7.36 -9.99 4.72
C ILE A 79 6.72 -9.69 3.36
N GLU A 80 5.80 -10.53 2.90
CA GLU A 80 5.13 -10.34 1.61
C GLU A 80 4.25 -9.09 1.58
N LEU A 81 3.52 -8.80 2.65
CA LEU A 81 2.74 -7.56 2.79
C LEU A 81 3.66 -6.33 2.78
N ARG A 82 4.80 -6.38 3.46
CA ARG A 82 5.79 -5.30 3.45
C ARG A 82 6.33 -5.06 2.04
N LYS A 83 6.74 -6.10 1.32
CA LYS A 83 7.21 -5.99 -0.07
C LYS A 83 6.13 -5.40 -0.99
N LEU A 84 4.88 -5.83 -0.80
CA LEU A 84 3.75 -5.30 -1.56
C LEU A 84 3.55 -3.80 -1.30
N GLN A 85 3.65 -3.36 -0.04
CA GLN A 85 3.56 -1.95 0.35
C GLN A 85 4.71 -1.12 -0.24
N GLU A 86 5.94 -1.61 -0.17
CA GLU A 86 7.11 -0.95 -0.75
C GLU A 86 6.96 -0.81 -2.29
N LYS A 87 6.49 -1.87 -2.96
CA LYS A 87 6.19 -1.84 -4.39
C LYS A 87 5.07 -0.86 -4.72
N LYS A 88 4.01 -0.80 -3.90
CA LYS A 88 2.91 0.15 -4.05
C LYS A 88 3.42 1.59 -3.99
N GLU A 89 4.15 1.94 -2.95
CA GLU A 89 4.67 3.30 -2.79
C GLU A 89 5.63 3.68 -3.92
N ARG A 90 6.55 2.78 -4.32
CA ARG A 90 7.42 3.03 -5.46
C ARG A 90 6.64 3.35 -6.75
N ARG A 91 5.59 2.58 -7.06
CA ARG A 91 4.74 2.83 -8.23
C ARG A 91 4.01 4.17 -8.13
N LYS A 92 3.51 4.52 -6.94
CA LYS A 92 2.84 5.81 -6.70
C LYS A 92 3.82 6.97 -6.90
N ASP A 93 5.06 6.83 -6.43
CA ASP A 93 6.10 7.85 -6.61
C ASP A 93 6.52 8.03 -8.07
N GLU A 94 6.59 6.94 -8.84
CA GLU A 94 6.85 7.01 -10.29
C GLU A 94 5.76 7.80 -11.02
N VAL A 95 4.47 7.60 -10.66
CA VAL A 95 3.34 8.36 -11.22
C VAL A 95 3.40 9.84 -10.84
N ARG A 96 3.79 10.16 -9.60
CA ARG A 96 3.96 11.55 -9.16
C ARG A 96 5.09 12.27 -9.89
N LYS A 97 6.23 11.59 -10.08
CA LYS A 97 7.40 12.12 -10.78
C LYS A 97 7.19 12.26 -12.29
N GLN A 98 6.21 11.55 -12.87
CA GLN A 98 5.99 11.49 -14.31
C GLN A 98 5.62 12.82 -14.99
N ARG A 99 5.47 13.95 -14.28
CA ARG A 99 5.28 15.25 -14.95
C ARG A 99 5.56 16.51 -14.10
N SER A 100 6.68 16.54 -13.39
CA SER A 100 7.22 17.77 -12.78
C SER A 100 8.43 18.35 -13.55
N GLY A 101 8.74 17.81 -14.74
CA GLY A 101 9.76 18.33 -15.65
C GLY A 101 9.12 18.81 -16.95
N GLY A 102 8.86 20.11 -17.02
CA GLY A 102 8.34 20.84 -18.18
C GLY A 102 8.33 22.32 -17.84
#